data_AF-A0A9J6DBP6-F1
#
_entry.id   AF-A0A9J6DBP6-F1
#
_cell.length_a   1.000
_cell.length_b   1.000
_cell.length_c   1.000
_cell.angle_alpha   90.00
_cell.angle_beta   90.00
_cell.angle_gamma   90.00
#
_symmetry.space_group_name_H-M   'P 1'
#
loop_
_entity.id
_entity.type
_entity.pdbx_description
1 polymer ?
#
loop_
_entity_poly.entity_id
_entity_poly.type
_entity_poly.pdbx_seq_one_letter_code
_entity_poly.pdbx_strand_id
1 'polypeptide(L)'
;MAAPRLSPLWAKFMVRVLVYTMAVCGDKLIVGTAQRKVLVWDLRNMSYVKQKRESNLKYQTRCIRCFPNQQGFVLSSIEGRVAVEYLDPSPEVQKKKYAFKCHRIKDSSGIEFIYPVNAIAFHNRYNTFATGGSDGHVNIWDGFNKKRLCQFHKYPSSVSALAFSHDGSLLAIGSSYLYEQGVLDSKPADAVFVRRVTDQETKPK
;
A
#
# COMPACT_ATOMS: atom_id res chain seq x y z
N MET A 1 -8.32 32.94 -35.30
CA MET A 1 -7.12 32.55 -34.53
C MET A 1 -7.53 31.52 -33.49
N ALA A 2 -7.03 30.29 -33.59
CA ALA A 2 -7.28 29.27 -32.57
C ALA A 2 -6.33 29.49 -31.38
N ALA A 3 -6.85 29.50 -30.15
CA ALA A 3 -6.04 29.62 -28.95
C ALA A 3 -4.99 28.47 -28.88
N PRO A 4 -3.78 28.71 -28.36
CA PRO A 4 -2.79 27.65 -28.24
C PRO A 4 -3.34 26.56 -27.31
N ARG A 5 -3.40 25.31 -27.79
CA ARG A 5 -3.68 24.17 -26.91
C ARG A 5 -2.55 24.08 -25.90
N LEU A 6 -2.82 24.47 -24.66
CA LEU A 6 -1.95 24.15 -23.52
C LEU A 6 -1.70 22.64 -23.56
N SER A 7 -0.42 22.26 -23.58
CA SER A 7 -0.05 20.85 -23.46
C SER A 7 -0.65 20.34 -22.14
N PRO A 8 -1.40 19.22 -22.13
CA PRO A 8 -1.96 18.67 -20.89
C PRO A 8 -0.86 18.05 -19.99
N LEU A 9 0.38 17.93 -20.50
CA LEU A 9 1.51 17.39 -19.77
C LEU A 9 2.11 18.46 -18.85
N TRP A 10 1.93 18.29 -17.54
CA TRP A 10 2.49 19.20 -16.53
C TRP A 10 4.00 18.99 -16.33
N ALA A 11 4.45 17.73 -16.28
CA ALA A 11 5.86 17.38 -16.07
C ALA A 11 6.19 15.98 -16.59
N LYS A 12 7.42 15.79 -17.05
CA LYS A 12 8.02 14.48 -17.34
C LYS A 12 9.42 14.44 -16.72
N PHE A 13 9.72 13.39 -15.98
CA PHE A 13 11.03 13.15 -15.38
C PHE A 13 11.43 11.69 -15.59
N MET A 14 12.72 11.46 -15.79
CA MET A 14 13.23 10.10 -15.98
C MET A 14 13.54 9.44 -14.64
N VAL A 15 12.92 8.29 -14.39
CA VAL A 15 13.31 7.37 -13.33
C VAL A 15 14.10 6.24 -14.00
N ARG A 16 15.38 6.07 -13.63
CA ARG A 16 16.31 5.11 -14.27
C ARG A 16 16.14 3.66 -13.80
N VAL A 17 15.07 3.37 -13.08
CA VAL A 17 14.75 2.06 -12.51
C VAL A 17 13.24 1.85 -12.64
N LEU A 18 12.79 0.59 -12.59
CA LEU A 18 11.37 0.26 -12.64
C LEU A 18 10.60 0.99 -11.53
N VAL A 19 9.46 1.59 -11.90
CA VAL A 19 8.49 2.18 -10.98
C VAL A 19 7.41 1.14 -10.73
N TYR A 20 7.20 0.76 -9.47
CA TYR A 20 6.19 -0.24 -9.10
C TYR A 20 4.89 0.38 -8.62
N THR A 21 4.98 1.53 -7.96
CA THR A 21 3.83 2.16 -7.30
C THR A 21 4.10 3.64 -7.10
N MET A 22 3.02 4.41 -7.00
CA MET A 22 3.08 5.82 -6.63
C MET A 22 1.84 6.23 -5.84
N ALA A 23 1.95 7.32 -5.10
CA ALA A 23 0.83 7.95 -4.41
C ALA A 23 1.06 9.47 -4.29
N VAL A 24 -0.04 10.22 -4.26
CA VAL A 24 -0.02 11.66 -3.99
C VAL A 24 -0.37 11.90 -2.52
N CYS A 25 0.39 12.77 -1.86
CA CYS A 25 0.23 13.14 -0.46
C CYS A 25 0.24 14.66 -0.36
N GLY A 26 -0.94 15.31 -0.44
CA GLY A 26 -1.02 16.76 -0.56
C GLY A 26 -0.27 17.26 -1.80
N ASP A 27 0.76 18.08 -1.58
CA ASP A 27 1.65 18.63 -2.61
C ASP A 27 2.80 17.69 -3.00
N LYS A 28 2.84 16.44 -2.53
CA LYS A 28 3.98 15.54 -2.77
C LYS A 28 3.59 14.35 -3.62
N LEU A 29 4.46 14.02 -4.57
CA LEU A 29 4.42 12.74 -5.28
C LEU A 29 5.42 11.79 -4.64
N ILE A 30 4.96 10.62 -4.22
CA ILE A 30 5.77 9.55 -3.65
C ILE A 30 5.82 8.40 -4.65
N VAL A 31 7.01 7.93 -4.99
CA VAL A 31 7.21 6.85 -5.98
C VAL A 31 8.08 5.76 -5.37
N GLY A 32 7.57 4.53 -5.37
CA GLY A 32 8.29 3.34 -4.97
C GLY A 32 8.88 2.64 -6.20
N THR A 33 10.19 2.40 -6.17
CA THR A 33 10.92 1.88 -7.32
C THR A 33 11.57 0.52 -7.03
N ALA A 34 12.19 -0.07 -8.04
CA ALA A 34 13.17 -1.13 -7.85
C ALA A 34 14.31 -0.69 -6.94
N GLN A 35 15.09 -1.65 -6.45
CA GLN A 35 16.19 -1.44 -5.51
C GLN A 35 15.74 -0.82 -4.18
N ARG A 36 14.46 -1.02 -3.81
CA ARG A 36 13.86 -0.57 -2.54
C ARG A 36 13.95 0.94 -2.32
N LYS A 37 14.06 1.75 -3.37
CA LYS A 37 14.10 3.21 -3.22
C LYS A 37 12.70 3.81 -3.20
N VAL A 38 12.55 4.87 -2.41
CA VAL A 38 11.39 5.76 -2.40
C VAL A 38 11.86 7.15 -2.78
N LEU A 39 11.25 7.70 -3.81
CA LEU A 39 11.53 9.03 -4.34
C LEU A 39 10.34 9.93 -4.02
N VAL A 40 10.63 11.14 -3.53
CA VAL A 40 9.59 12.14 -3.21
C VAL A 40 9.88 13.41 -3.97
N TRP A 41 8.89 13.90 -4.71
CA TRP A 41 8.91 15.21 -5.35
C TRP A 41 7.91 16.17 -4.71
N ASP A 42 8.14 17.46 -4.92
CA ASP A 42 7.17 18.51 -4.70
C ASP A 42 6.40 18.76 -6.00
N LEU A 43 5.09 18.56 -6.02
CA LEU A 43 4.25 18.76 -7.20
C LEU A 43 4.25 20.22 -7.69
N ARG A 44 4.61 21.16 -6.80
CA ARG A 44 4.76 22.58 -7.12
C ARG A 44 6.09 22.88 -7.81
N ASN A 45 7.10 22.03 -7.62
CA ASN A 45 8.40 22.13 -8.30
C ASN A 45 8.99 20.72 -8.53
N MET A 46 8.71 20.17 -9.71
CA MET A 46 9.11 18.82 -10.10
C MET A 46 10.48 18.74 -10.77
N SER A 47 11.27 19.82 -10.77
CA SER A 47 12.56 19.89 -11.47
C SER A 47 13.64 18.98 -10.86
N TYR A 48 13.52 18.63 -9.57
CA TYR A 48 14.43 17.72 -8.87
C TYR A 48 13.70 16.84 -7.86
N VAL A 49 14.34 15.73 -7.50
CA VAL A 49 13.87 14.83 -6.44
C VAL A 49 14.11 15.49 -5.08
N LYS A 50 13.05 15.86 -4.36
CA LYS A 50 13.15 16.50 -3.04
C LYS A 50 13.73 15.56 -1.99
N GLN A 51 13.38 14.26 -2.04
CA GLN A 51 13.91 13.27 -1.12
C GLN A 51 14.14 11.93 -1.83
N LYS A 52 15.30 11.32 -1.57
CA LYS A 52 15.65 9.97 -2.03
C LYS A 52 15.93 9.12 -0.80
N ARG A 53 15.12 8.09 -0.60
CA ARG A 53 15.14 7.24 0.60
C ARG A 53 15.30 5.79 0.22
N GLU A 54 15.82 4.99 1.14
CA GLU A 54 15.69 3.54 1.08
C GLU A 54 14.53 3.12 1.98
N SER A 55 13.72 2.19 1.49
CA SER A 55 12.60 1.58 2.22
C SER A 55 13.10 0.84 3.46
N ASN A 56 12.33 0.93 4.55
CA ASN A 56 12.53 0.10 5.75
C ASN A 56 12.24 -1.40 5.53
N LEU A 57 11.77 -1.79 4.35
CA LEU A 57 11.55 -3.18 3.96
C LEU A 57 12.81 -3.76 3.31
N LYS A 58 13.05 -5.06 3.53
CA LYS A 58 14.24 -5.77 3.05
C LYS A 58 14.08 -6.30 1.63
N TYR A 59 12.84 -6.42 1.16
CA TYR A 59 12.51 -6.93 -0.17
C TYR A 59 11.73 -5.90 -0.99
N GLN A 60 11.50 -6.23 -2.26
CA GLN A 60 10.95 -5.34 -3.26
C GLN A 60 9.58 -4.76 -2.84
N THR A 61 9.46 -3.43 -2.96
CA THR A 61 8.22 -2.68 -2.73
C THR A 61 7.16 -3.09 -3.75
N ARG A 62 5.91 -3.24 -3.28
CA ARG A 62 4.75 -3.64 -4.08
C ARG A 62 3.70 -2.54 -4.18
N CYS A 63 3.33 -1.91 -3.07
CA CYS A 63 2.32 -0.85 -3.02
C CYS A 63 2.76 0.29 -2.09
N ILE A 64 2.38 1.53 -2.42
CA ILE A 64 2.49 2.72 -1.55
C ILE A 64 1.13 3.41 -1.49
N ARG A 65 0.70 3.80 -0.28
CA ARG A 65 -0.46 4.67 -0.06
C ARG A 65 -0.19 5.68 1.04
N CYS A 66 -0.77 6.86 0.92
CA CYS A 66 -0.57 7.96 1.86
C CYS A 66 -1.62 7.91 2.96
N PHE A 67 -1.25 8.35 4.18
CA PHE A 67 -2.24 8.63 5.19
C PHE A 67 -3.15 9.78 4.73
N PRO A 68 -4.48 9.71 4.95
CA PRO A 68 -5.40 10.81 4.67
C PRO A 68 -5.00 12.13 5.33
N ASN A 69 -4.39 12.07 6.52
CA ASN A 69 -3.86 13.23 7.24
C ASN A 69 -2.52 13.79 6.68
N GLN A 70 -2.00 13.22 5.60
CA GLN A 70 -0.81 13.64 4.88
C GLN A 70 0.53 13.59 5.65
N GLN A 71 0.56 13.01 6.86
CA GLN A 71 1.78 12.97 7.68
C GLN A 71 2.84 11.99 7.14
N GLY A 72 2.41 11.01 6.35
CA GLY A 72 3.26 9.91 5.94
C GLY A 72 2.61 9.00 4.90
N PHE A 73 3.18 7.83 4.75
CA PHE A 73 2.71 6.78 3.86
C PHE A 73 3.00 5.40 4.44
N VAL A 74 2.23 4.43 3.98
CA VAL A 74 2.49 3.01 4.18
C VAL A 74 2.99 2.44 2.87
N LEU A 75 4.04 1.64 2.95
CA LEU A 75 4.54 0.86 1.82
C LEU A 75 4.56 -0.62 2.17
N SER A 76 4.29 -1.46 1.17
CA SER A 76 4.25 -2.91 1.29
C SER A 76 5.34 -3.58 0.45
N SER A 77 5.67 -4.82 0.75
CA SER A 77 6.66 -5.60 0.00
C SER A 77 6.23 -7.04 -0.26
N ILE A 78 7.04 -7.73 -1.06
CA ILE A 78 6.88 -9.16 -1.38
C ILE A 78 7.18 -10.09 -0.18
N GLU A 79 7.73 -9.60 0.93
CA GLU A 79 8.07 -10.41 2.13
C GLU A 79 6.96 -10.43 3.20
N GLY A 80 5.70 -10.16 2.82
CA GLY A 80 4.58 -10.19 3.75
C GLY A 80 4.66 -9.15 4.86
N ARG A 81 5.27 -8.00 4.58
CA ARG A 81 5.44 -6.89 5.52
C ARG A 81 4.96 -5.58 4.94
N VAL A 82 4.64 -4.66 5.84
CA VAL A 82 4.48 -3.24 5.53
C VAL A 82 5.33 -2.40 6.46
N ALA A 83 5.67 -1.20 6.00
CA ALA A 83 6.35 -0.17 6.78
C ALA A 83 5.48 1.09 6.83
N VAL A 84 5.46 1.74 7.98
CA VAL A 84 4.89 3.07 8.19
C VAL A 84 6.04 4.07 8.17
N GLU A 85 5.98 5.01 7.24
CA GLU A 85 7.00 6.04 7.05
C GLU A 85 6.40 7.45 7.06
N TYR A 86 7.19 8.42 7.54
CA TYR A 86 6.77 9.81 7.70
C TYR A 86 7.48 10.74 6.73
N LEU A 87 6.78 11.75 6.20
CA LEU A 87 7.32 12.66 5.20
C LEU A 87 8.22 13.76 5.78
N ASP A 88 8.00 14.13 7.04
CA ASP A 88 8.87 15.03 7.79
C ASP A 88 10.26 14.40 7.94
N PRO A 89 11.34 15.03 7.40
CA PRO A 89 12.68 14.48 7.46
C PRO A 89 13.38 14.66 8.81
N SER A 90 12.77 15.31 9.82
CA SER A 90 13.41 15.54 11.12
C SER A 90 13.84 14.21 11.76
N PRO A 91 15.05 14.13 12.36
CA PRO A 91 15.52 12.91 13.00
C PRO A 91 14.54 12.33 14.03
N GLU A 92 13.84 13.18 14.77
CA GLU A 92 12.86 12.83 15.81
C GLU A 92 11.65 12.10 15.20
N VAL A 93 11.17 12.58 14.05
CA VAL A 93 10.05 11.95 13.35
C VAL A 93 10.50 10.69 12.62
N GLN A 94 11.71 10.69 12.04
CA GLN A 94 12.25 9.51 11.34
C GLN A 94 12.49 8.33 12.29
N LYS A 95 12.76 8.56 13.58
CA LYS A 95 12.81 7.50 14.63
C LYS A 95 11.47 6.80 14.86
N LYS A 96 10.34 7.41 14.48
CA LYS A 96 8.99 6.83 14.69
C LYS A 96 8.63 5.79 13.62
N LYS A 97 9.40 5.69 12.53
CA LYS A 97 9.17 4.71 11.47
C LYS A 97 9.26 3.29 12.03
N TYR A 98 8.44 2.39 11.49
CA TYR A 98 8.50 0.99 11.88
C TYR A 98 7.95 0.09 10.78
N ALA A 99 8.28 -1.20 10.84
CA ALA A 99 7.81 -2.20 9.90
C ALA A 99 7.35 -3.45 10.64
N PHE A 100 6.28 -4.08 10.17
CA PHE A 100 5.65 -5.22 10.85
C PHE A 100 5.22 -6.30 9.86
N LYS A 101 4.93 -7.50 10.37
CA LYS A 101 4.48 -8.66 9.61
C LYS A 101 2.96 -8.58 9.39
N CYS A 102 2.49 -8.92 8.20
CA CYS A 102 1.08 -8.81 7.83
C CYS A 102 0.47 -10.12 7.31
N HIS A 103 1.06 -10.67 6.25
CA HIS A 103 0.48 -11.77 5.48
C HIS A 103 1.38 -12.99 5.54
N ARG A 104 1.13 -13.80 6.57
CA ARG A 104 1.90 -15.00 6.91
C ARG A 104 0.96 -16.05 7.48
N ILE A 105 1.12 -17.29 7.04
CA ILE A 105 0.33 -18.43 7.52
C ILE A 105 1.30 -19.49 8.01
N LYS A 106 1.08 -19.96 9.24
CA LYS A 106 1.83 -21.09 9.80
C LYS A 106 1.00 -22.35 9.54
N ASP A 107 1.61 -23.38 8.96
CA ASP A 107 0.96 -24.67 8.78
C ASP A 107 0.96 -25.50 10.08
N SER A 108 0.39 -26.70 10.03
CA SER A 108 0.35 -27.63 11.16
C SER A 108 1.74 -28.16 11.56
N SER A 109 2.70 -28.19 10.63
CA SER A 109 4.09 -28.59 10.88
C SER A 109 4.93 -27.50 11.53
N GLY A 110 4.42 -26.27 11.51
CA GLY A 110 5.03 -25.09 12.07
C GLY A 110 5.85 -24.26 11.08
N ILE A 111 5.82 -24.59 9.79
CA ILE A 111 6.44 -23.83 8.72
C ILE A 111 5.62 -22.56 8.48
N GLU A 112 6.29 -21.39 8.50
CA GLU A 112 5.69 -20.09 8.22
C GLU A 112 5.82 -19.75 6.73
N PHE A 113 4.70 -19.76 6.01
CA PHE A 113 4.61 -19.29 4.64
C PHE A 113 4.42 -17.76 4.62
N ILE A 114 5.19 -17.09 3.77
CA ILE A 114 5.22 -15.64 3.65
C ILE A 114 4.65 -15.24 2.30
N TYR A 115 3.69 -14.31 2.29
CA TYR A 115 2.97 -13.93 1.07
C TYR A 115 3.17 -12.45 0.75
N PRO A 116 3.33 -12.07 -0.54
CA PRO A 116 3.33 -10.67 -0.94
C PRO A 116 2.11 -9.91 -0.44
N VAL A 117 2.32 -8.64 -0.08
CA VAL A 117 1.23 -7.72 0.27
C VAL A 117 0.96 -6.83 -0.94
N ASN A 118 -0.08 -7.16 -1.70
CA ASN A 118 -0.34 -6.59 -3.02
C ASN A 118 -1.04 -5.24 -2.98
N ALA A 119 -1.93 -5.05 -2.01
CA ALA A 119 -2.79 -3.88 -1.93
C ALA A 119 -2.79 -3.26 -0.54
N ILE A 120 -2.86 -1.93 -0.50
CA ILE A 120 -3.14 -1.13 0.69
C ILE A 120 -4.30 -0.20 0.34
N ALA A 121 -5.23 0.00 1.26
CA ALA A 121 -6.27 1.02 1.16
C ALA A 121 -6.49 1.68 2.52
N PHE A 122 -6.56 3.01 2.56
CA PHE A 122 -6.84 3.75 3.79
C PHE A 122 -8.33 3.95 4.01
N HIS A 123 -8.75 3.88 5.27
CA HIS A 123 -10.06 4.34 5.69
C HIS A 123 -10.02 5.86 5.84
N ASN A 124 -10.77 6.58 5.00
CA ASN A 124 -10.65 8.04 4.86
C ASN A 124 -10.93 8.83 6.15
N ARG A 125 -11.75 8.29 7.06
CA ARG A 125 -12.10 8.95 8.33
C ARG A 125 -11.13 8.67 9.49
N TYR A 126 -10.50 7.50 9.50
CA TYR A 126 -9.90 6.94 10.72
C TYR A 126 -8.38 6.85 10.67
N ASN A 127 -7.76 7.10 9.51
CA ASN A 127 -6.33 6.90 9.26
C ASN A 127 -5.83 5.46 9.51
N THR A 128 -6.74 4.52 9.77
CA THR A 128 -6.49 3.08 9.71
C THR A 128 -6.44 2.63 8.26
N PHE A 129 -5.89 1.45 8.03
CA PHE A 129 -5.74 0.94 6.66
C PHE A 129 -5.92 -0.57 6.59
N ALA A 130 -6.38 -1.03 5.43
CA ALA A 130 -6.44 -2.42 5.05
C ALA A 130 -5.17 -2.80 4.29
N THR A 131 -4.70 -4.03 4.51
CA THR A 131 -3.69 -4.69 3.68
C THR A 131 -4.29 -5.96 3.08
N GLY A 132 -4.06 -6.19 1.80
CA GLY A 132 -4.48 -7.39 1.07
C GLY A 132 -3.27 -8.18 0.61
N GLY A 133 -3.25 -9.48 0.92
CA GLY A 133 -2.12 -10.35 0.62
C GLY A 133 -2.45 -11.48 -0.34
N SER A 134 -1.39 -12.12 -0.85
CA SER A 134 -1.52 -13.34 -1.64
C SER A 134 -1.93 -14.58 -0.82
N ASP A 135 -2.01 -14.44 0.50
CA ASP A 135 -2.63 -15.42 1.40
C ASP A 135 -4.16 -15.45 1.30
N GLY A 136 -4.75 -14.53 0.51
CA GLY A 136 -6.19 -14.38 0.35
C GLY A 136 -6.85 -13.66 1.53
N HIS A 137 -6.09 -13.13 2.49
CA HIS A 137 -6.65 -12.39 3.62
C HIS A 137 -6.60 -10.88 3.41
N VAL A 138 -7.53 -10.20 4.10
CA VAL A 138 -7.48 -8.77 4.35
C VAL A 138 -7.29 -8.54 5.85
N ASN A 139 -6.29 -7.74 6.22
CA ASN A 139 -6.05 -7.32 7.60
C ASN A 139 -6.30 -5.82 7.73
N ILE A 140 -6.98 -5.39 8.80
CA ILE A 140 -7.21 -3.98 9.14
C ILE A 140 -6.27 -3.57 10.27
N TRP A 141 -5.64 -2.41 10.13
CA TRP A 141 -4.56 -1.95 11.00
C TRP A 141 -4.79 -0.53 11.51
N ASP A 142 -4.42 -0.34 12.76
CA ASP A 142 -4.11 0.95 13.34
C ASP A 142 -2.60 1.20 13.22
N GLY A 143 -2.24 2.11 12.31
CA GLY A 143 -0.85 2.47 12.02
C GLY A 143 -0.20 3.36 13.08
N PHE A 144 -0.96 3.99 13.96
CA PHE A 144 -0.38 4.82 15.02
C PHE A 144 -0.19 4.01 16.30
N ASN A 145 -1.15 3.16 16.63
CA ASN A 145 -1.08 2.25 17.78
C ASN A 145 -0.39 0.91 17.46
N LYS A 146 0.09 0.73 16.23
CA LYS A 146 0.86 -0.45 15.77
C LYS A 146 0.11 -1.77 15.99
N LYS A 147 -1.20 -1.76 15.78
CA LYS A 147 -2.09 -2.86 16.17
C LYS A 147 -2.93 -3.36 15.00
N ARG A 148 -3.09 -4.69 14.90
CA ARG A 148 -4.10 -5.29 14.02
C ARG A 148 -5.47 -5.17 14.69
N LEU A 149 -6.40 -4.50 14.03
CA LEU A 149 -7.77 -4.30 14.53
C LEU A 149 -8.66 -5.49 14.21
N CYS A 150 -8.53 -6.02 12.99
CA CYS A 150 -9.36 -7.10 12.48
C CYS A 150 -8.61 -7.89 11.40
N GLN A 151 -8.98 -9.15 11.22
CA GLN A 151 -8.65 -9.95 10.04
C GLN A 151 -9.96 -10.49 9.47
N PHE A 152 -10.14 -10.35 8.16
CA PHE A 152 -11.31 -10.85 7.46
C PHE A 152 -11.11 -12.31 7.03
N HIS A 153 -12.23 -12.97 6.71
CA HIS A 153 -12.21 -14.33 6.18
C HIS A 153 -11.34 -14.43 4.92
N LYS A 154 -10.89 -15.64 4.63
CA LYS A 154 -10.07 -15.93 3.46
C LYS A 154 -10.91 -15.80 2.19
N TYR A 155 -10.44 -15.00 1.24
CA TYR A 155 -11.00 -14.91 -0.10
C TYR A 155 -10.49 -16.05 -0.98
N PRO A 156 -11.21 -16.45 -2.05
CA PRO A 156 -10.86 -17.62 -2.85
C PRO A 156 -9.47 -17.56 -3.48
N SER A 157 -8.98 -16.36 -3.80
CA SER A 157 -7.66 -16.12 -4.40
C SER A 157 -6.93 -14.95 -3.74
N SER A 158 -5.72 -14.67 -4.23
CA SER A 158 -4.90 -13.49 -3.90
C SER A 158 -5.74 -12.22 -3.82
N VAL A 159 -5.58 -11.41 -2.77
CA VAL A 159 -6.19 -10.07 -2.75
C VAL A 159 -5.33 -9.16 -3.61
N SER A 160 -5.85 -8.82 -4.79
CA SER A 160 -5.12 -8.09 -5.84
C SER A 160 -5.31 -6.57 -5.74
N ALA A 161 -6.46 -6.11 -5.26
CA ALA A 161 -6.80 -4.71 -5.14
C ALA A 161 -7.72 -4.45 -3.94
N LEU A 162 -7.63 -3.25 -3.37
CA LEU A 162 -8.48 -2.78 -2.27
C LEU A 162 -8.85 -1.31 -2.49
N ALA A 163 -10.09 -0.95 -2.16
CA ALA A 163 -10.54 0.45 -2.13
C ALA A 163 -11.67 0.64 -1.11
N PHE A 164 -11.47 1.56 -0.16
CA PHE A 164 -12.56 2.01 0.71
C PHE A 164 -13.47 2.98 -0.05
N SER A 165 -14.76 2.95 0.26
CA SER A 165 -15.68 4.02 -0.14
C SER A 165 -15.27 5.35 0.51
N HIS A 166 -15.71 6.46 -0.07
CA HIS A 166 -15.36 7.79 0.43
C HIS A 166 -15.73 7.99 1.91
N ASP A 167 -16.94 7.55 2.29
CA ASP A 167 -17.46 7.57 3.65
C ASP A 167 -16.86 6.50 4.59
N GLY A 168 -16.11 5.55 4.02
CA GLY A 168 -15.46 4.45 4.74
C GLY A 168 -16.39 3.28 5.11
N SER A 169 -17.68 3.33 4.76
CA SER A 169 -18.65 2.30 5.17
C SER A 169 -18.55 0.99 4.38
N LEU A 170 -17.89 1.02 3.21
CA LEU A 170 -17.68 -0.13 2.34
C LEU A 170 -16.19 -0.33 2.03
N LEU A 171 -15.81 -1.59 1.82
CA LEU A 171 -14.52 -1.98 1.25
C LEU A 171 -14.75 -2.86 0.02
N ALA A 172 -14.26 -2.41 -1.13
CA ALA A 172 -14.15 -3.20 -2.36
C ALA A 172 -12.84 -3.99 -2.36
N ILE A 173 -12.90 -5.26 -2.75
CA ILE A 173 -11.82 -6.24 -2.66
C ILE A 173 -11.77 -7.01 -3.97
N GLY A 174 -10.67 -6.88 -4.70
CA GLY A 174 -10.37 -7.75 -5.85
C GLY A 174 -9.71 -9.03 -5.36
N SER A 175 -10.28 -10.18 -5.73
CA SER A 175 -9.69 -11.50 -5.51
C SER A 175 -9.31 -12.08 -6.87
N SER A 176 -8.02 -12.08 -7.17
CA SER A 176 -7.50 -12.55 -8.46
C SER A 176 -6.09 -13.05 -8.28
N TYR A 177 -5.79 -14.20 -8.89
CA TYR A 177 -4.46 -14.79 -8.81
C TYR A 177 -3.42 -13.92 -9.52
N LEU A 178 -2.25 -13.71 -8.90
CA LEU A 178 -1.22 -12.82 -9.41
C LEU A 178 0.03 -13.56 -9.88
N TYR A 179 -0.12 -14.85 -10.20
CA TYR A 179 0.97 -15.72 -10.66
C TYR A 179 2.12 -15.87 -9.67
N GLU A 180 1.85 -15.69 -8.37
CA GLU A 180 2.85 -15.79 -7.30
C GLU A 180 3.49 -17.18 -7.17
N GLN A 181 2.87 -18.22 -7.75
CA GLN A 181 3.39 -19.60 -7.81
C GLN A 181 3.54 -20.08 -9.26
N GLY A 182 3.59 -19.17 -10.24
CA GLY A 182 3.64 -19.50 -11.67
C GLY A 182 2.25 -19.70 -12.27
N VAL A 183 2.16 -20.46 -13.37
CA VAL A 183 0.88 -20.80 -14.01
C VAL A 183 0.30 -22.02 -13.29
N LEU A 184 -0.96 -21.95 -12.90
CA LEU A 184 -1.69 -23.05 -12.29
C LEU A 184 -2.61 -23.68 -13.33
N ASP A 185 -2.71 -25.02 -13.33
CA ASP A 185 -3.65 -25.76 -14.20
C ASP A 185 -5.11 -25.39 -13.93
N SER A 186 -5.43 -25.09 -12.67
CA SER A 186 -6.72 -24.60 -12.23
C SER A 186 -6.54 -23.53 -11.17
N LYS A 187 -7.15 -22.36 -11.40
CA LYS A 187 -7.20 -21.27 -10.43
C LYS A 187 -8.66 -20.92 -10.11
N PRO A 188 -8.95 -20.44 -8.89
CA PRO A 188 -10.25 -19.87 -8.57
C PRO A 188 -10.63 -18.76 -9.56
N ALA A 189 -11.93 -18.60 -9.81
CA ALA A 189 -12.44 -17.51 -10.63
C ALA A 189 -12.07 -16.15 -10.02
N ASP A 190 -11.69 -15.20 -10.87
CA ASP A 190 -11.42 -13.83 -10.43
C ASP A 190 -12.74 -13.15 -10.06
N ALA A 191 -12.78 -12.46 -8.94
CA ALA A 191 -14.01 -11.87 -8.40
C ALA A 191 -13.75 -10.54 -7.70
N VAL A 192 -14.79 -9.70 -7.65
CA VAL A 192 -14.81 -8.48 -6.83
C VAL A 192 -15.85 -8.66 -5.74
N PHE A 193 -15.44 -8.44 -4.50
CA PHE A 193 -16.31 -8.44 -3.33
C PHE A 193 -16.49 -7.01 -2.83
N VAL A 194 -17.72 -6.64 -2.49
CA VAL A 194 -18.02 -5.38 -1.80
C VAL A 194 -18.61 -5.74 -0.46
N ARG A 195 -17.94 -5.34 0.61
CA ARG A 195 -18.38 -5.63 1.98
C ARG A 195 -18.66 -4.35 2.75
N ARG A 196 -19.64 -4.42 3.64
CA ARG A 196 -19.77 -3.43 4.73
C ARG A 196 -18.66 -3.63 5.74
N VAL A 197 -18.22 -2.54 6.34
CA VAL A 197 -17.28 -2.53 7.46
C VAL A 197 -17.89 -1.73 8.61
N THR A 198 -17.54 -2.12 9.83
CA THR A 198 -18.04 -1.48 11.04
C THR A 198 -16.96 -0.66 11.73
N ASP A 199 -17.37 0.26 12.61
CA ASP A 199 -16.45 1.00 13.48
C ASP A 199 -15.64 0.06 14.37
N GLN A 200 -16.21 -1.06 14.83
CA GLN A 200 -15.50 -2.02 15.67
C GLN A 200 -14.29 -2.66 14.96
N GLU A 201 -14.38 -2.81 13.64
CA GLU A 201 -13.34 -3.39 12.78
C GLU A 201 -12.32 -2.35 12.31
N THR A 202 -12.71 -1.09 12.18
CA THR A 202 -11.94 -0.07 11.44
C THR A 202 -11.51 1.14 12.27
N LYS A 203 -12.12 1.41 13.42
CA LYS A 203 -11.78 2.56 14.25
C LYS A 203 -10.51 2.30 15.07
N PRO A 204 -9.64 3.31 15.28
CA PRO A 204 -8.43 3.19 16.08
C PRO A 204 -8.72 2.66 17.50
N LYS A 205 -7.80 1.88 18.07
CA LYS A 205 -7.92 1.30 19.41
C LYS A 205 -6.67 1.53 20.23
#